data_AF-A0A8T5NY74-F1
#
_entry.id   AF-A0A8T5NY74-F1
#
_cell.length_a   1.000
_cell.length_b   1.000
_cell.length_c   1.000
_cell.angle_alpha   90.00
_cell.angle_beta   90.00
_cell.angle_gamma   90.00
#
_symmetry.space_group_name_H-M   'P 1'
#
loop_
_entity.id
_entity.type
_entity.pdbx_description
1 polymer ?
#
loop_
_entity_poly.entity_id
_entity_poly.type
_entity_poly.pdbx_seq_one_letter_code
_entity_poly.pdbx_strand_id
1 'polypeptide(L)'
;MISKTKQEQDFDIIIITAEHYGDHPLSPAGVIAKVLDAKGYSIGIIETPDWKQDKDFLALGEPKLCFCVTSGSIDNMLNNYTP
;
A
#
# COMPACT_ATOMS: atom_id res chain seq x y z
N MET A 1 -7.37 4.09 -4.78
CA MET A 1 -6.99 5.49 -4.46
C MET A 1 -5.52 5.51 -4.05
N ILE A 2 -4.65 6.19 -4.79
CA ILE A 2 -3.21 6.20 -4.47
C ILE A 2 -2.97 7.21 -3.35
N SER A 3 -2.68 6.71 -2.15
CA SER A 3 -2.40 7.57 -0.98
C SER A 3 -0.89 7.84 -0.91
N LYS A 4 -0.48 9.06 -1.28
CA LYS A 4 0.91 9.51 -1.22
C LYS A 4 1.18 10.18 0.12
N THR A 5 2.07 9.60 0.92
CA THR A 5 2.50 10.19 2.20
C THR A 5 3.55 11.29 2.03
N LYS A 6 4.30 11.27 0.92
CA LYS A 6 5.23 12.32 0.47
C LYS A 6 5.19 12.46 -1.06
N GLN A 7 5.26 13.69 -1.57
CA GLN A 7 5.49 13.98 -2.99
C GLN A 7 6.98 13.87 -3.29
N GLU A 8 7.48 12.64 -3.37
CA GLU A 8 8.84 12.35 -3.83
C GLU A 8 8.72 11.47 -5.07
N GLN A 9 9.57 11.71 -6.09
CA GLN A 9 9.50 10.95 -7.34
C GLN A 9 9.91 9.49 -7.15
N ASP A 10 10.67 9.19 -6.09
CA ASP A 10 11.17 7.85 -5.80
C ASP A 10 10.80 7.44 -4.36
N PHE A 11 9.92 6.44 -4.22
CA PHE A 11 9.61 5.84 -2.93
C PHE A 11 10.69 4.84 -2.53
N ASP A 12 11.02 4.76 -1.24
CA ASP A 12 11.95 3.74 -0.76
C ASP A 12 11.24 2.40 -0.64
N ILE A 13 9.98 2.42 -0.17
CA ILE A 13 9.16 1.23 0.05
C ILE A 13 7.78 1.45 -0.57
N ILE A 14 7.31 0.48 -1.35
CA ILE A 14 5.94 0.48 -1.86
C ILE A 14 5.15 -0.64 -1.19
N ILE A 15 4.05 -0.28 -0.53
CA ILE A 15 3.14 -1.21 0.12
C ILE A 15 1.94 -1.46 -0.81
N ILE A 16 1.75 -2.72 -1.18
CA ILE A 16 0.60 -3.19 -1.94
C ILE A 16 -0.36 -3.84 -0.95
N THR A 17 -1.60 -3.34 -0.91
CA THR A 17 -2.65 -3.86 -0.02
C THR A 17 -3.93 -4.19 -0.76
N ALA A 18 -4.58 -5.28 -0.36
CA ALA A 18 -5.90 -5.67 -0.87
C ALA A 18 -7.08 -5.00 -0.12
N GLU A 19 -6.78 -4.18 0.90
CA GLU A 19 -7.77 -3.40 1.65
C GLU A 19 -7.72 -1.93 1.19
N HIS A 20 -8.83 -1.22 1.28
CA HIS A 20 -8.81 0.24 1.13
C HIS A 20 -7.99 0.87 2.25
N TYR A 21 -7.02 1.67 1.87
CA TYR A 21 -6.23 2.48 2.77
C TYR A 21 -7.11 3.59 3.37
N GLY A 22 -7.30 3.52 4.68
CA GLY A 22 -7.74 4.63 5.51
C GLY A 22 -6.65 5.00 6.51
N ASP A 23 -6.46 6.31 6.76
CA ASP A 23 -5.62 6.79 7.87
C ASP A 23 -6.34 6.56 9.21
N HIS A 24 -6.39 5.29 9.62
CA HIS A 24 -7.01 4.83 10.86
C HIS A 24 -6.10 3.81 11.55
N PRO A 25 -6.01 3.78 12.89
CA PRO A 25 -5.16 2.84 13.63
C PRO A 25 -5.47 1.35 13.39
N LEU A 26 -6.62 1.02 12.81
CA LEU A 26 -6.96 -0.35 12.42
C LEU A 26 -6.46 -0.73 11.02
N SER A 27 -5.98 0.21 10.22
CA SER A 27 -5.39 -0.06 8.91
C SER A 27 -3.98 -0.63 9.10
N PRO A 28 -3.70 -1.90 8.79
CA PRO A 28 -2.39 -2.49 8.98
C PRO A 28 -1.35 -1.81 8.07
N ALA A 29 -1.74 -1.53 6.83
CA ALA A 29 -0.90 -0.79 5.89
C ALA A 29 -0.60 0.63 6.40
N GLY A 30 -1.58 1.31 7.01
CA GLY A 30 -1.38 2.64 7.60
C GLY A 30 -0.48 2.65 8.82
N VAL A 31 -0.61 1.67 9.71
CA VAL A 31 0.28 1.56 10.88
C VAL A 31 1.71 1.27 10.44
N ILE A 32 1.91 0.33 9.51
CA ILE A 32 3.24 0.00 8.97
C ILE A 32 3.85 1.23 8.27
N ALA A 33 3.08 1.91 7.42
CA ALA A 33 3.53 3.12 6.75
C ALA A 33 3.93 4.22 7.74
N LYS A 34 3.15 4.48 8.79
CA LYS A 34 3.50 5.46 9.82
C LYS A 34 4.78 5.11 10.57
N VAL A 35 4.97 3.83 10.92
CA VAL A 35 6.20 3.39 11.61
C VAL A 35 7.42 3.56 10.71
N LEU A 36 7.30 3.28 9.40
CA LEU A 36 8.37 3.46 8.43
C LEU A 36 8.65 4.94 8.13
N ASP A 37 7.61 5.77 8.01
CA ASP A 37 7.76 7.22 7.78
C ASP A 37 8.40 7.90 9.00
N ALA A 38 8.04 7.48 10.21
CA ALA A 38 8.69 7.95 11.45
C ALA A 38 10.19 7.59 11.52
N LYS A 39 10.63 6.57 10.78
CA LYS A 39 12.05 6.20 10.63
C LYS A 39 12.75 6.94 9.49
N GLY A 40 12.04 7.80 8.76
CA GLY A 40 12.57 8.64 7.69
C GLY A 40 12.50 8.02 6.29
N TYR A 41 11.83 6.90 6.10
CA TYR A 41 11.63 6.30 4.77
C TYR A 41 10.50 7.00 4.02
N SER A 42 10.59 7.03 2.69
CA SER A 42 9.49 7.48 1.82
C SER A 42 8.64 6.29 1.38
N ILE A 43 7.33 6.32 1.68
CA ILE A 43 6.41 5.19 1.47
C ILE A 43 5.30 5.56 0.48
N GLY A 44 5.12 4.68 -0.51
CA GLY A 44 4.00 4.69 -1.43
C GLY A 44 3.02 3.55 -1.12
N ILE A 45 1.72 3.80 -1.27
CA ILE A 45 0.68 2.78 -1.01
C ILE A 45 -0.17 2.59 -2.25
N ILE A 46 -0.27 1.34 -2.70
CA ILE A 46 -1.16 0.88 -3.76
C ILE A 46 -2.24 0.03 -3.07
N GLU A 47 -3.46 0.57 -3.00
CA GLU A 47 -4.62 -0.17 -2.50
C GLU A 47 -5.42 -0.79 -3.64
N THR A 48 -6.01 -1.94 -3.36
CA THR A 48 -6.99 -2.62 -4.22
C THR A 48 -6.61 -2.59 -5.72
N PRO A 49 -5.38 -2.98 -6.11
CA PRO A 49 -4.96 -2.90 -7.50
C PRO A 49 -5.75 -3.88 -8.39
N ASP A 50 -5.99 -3.51 -9.64
CA ASP A 50 -6.47 -4.45 -10.65
C ASP A 50 -5.38 -5.48 -10.97
N TRP A 51 -5.53 -6.70 -10.45
CA TRP A 51 -4.59 -7.80 -10.68
C TRP A 51 -4.53 -8.28 -12.14
N LYS A 52 -5.48 -7.86 -12.98
CA LYS A 52 -5.49 -8.19 -14.42
C LYS A 52 -4.70 -7.20 -15.26
N GLN A 53 -4.28 -6.07 -14.68
CA GLN A 53 -3.61 -5.00 -15.41
C GLN A 53 -2.37 -4.51 -14.67
N ASP A 54 -1.28 -4.35 -15.41
CA ASP A 54 -0.01 -3.90 -14.85
C ASP A 54 -0.04 -2.41 -14.43
N LYS A 55 -1.03 -1.65 -14.93
CA LYS A 55 -1.12 -0.19 -14.77
C LYS A 55 -1.03 0.26 -13.32
N ASP A 56 -1.73 -0.42 -12.41
CA ASP A 56 -1.77 0.00 -11.01
C ASP A 56 -0.45 -0.27 -10.29
N PHE A 57 0.20 -1.40 -10.63
CA PHE A 57 1.52 -1.76 -10.09
C PHE A 57 2.63 -0.82 -10.60
N LEU A 58 2.50 -0.32 -11.82
CA LEU A 58 3.47 0.60 -12.43
C LEU A 58 3.25 2.07 -12.05
N ALA A 59 2.15 2.42 -11.37
CA ALA A 59 1.76 3.79 -11.11
C ALA A 59 2.73 4.58 -10.20
N LEU A 60 3.48 3.88 -9.34
CA LEU A 60 4.41 4.47 -8.38
C LEU A 60 5.90 4.29 -8.75
N GLY A 61 6.20 3.63 -9.88
CA GLY A 61 7.58 3.33 -10.28
C GLY A 61 8.24 2.23 -9.43
N GLU A 62 9.57 2.11 -9.58
CA GLU A 62 10.37 1.13 -8.85
C GLU A 62 10.80 1.69 -7.48
N PRO A 63 10.61 0.94 -6.37
CA PRO A 63 11.04 1.36 -5.05
C PRO A 63 12.55 1.18 -4.88
N LYS A 64 13.20 2.07 -4.11
CA LYS A 64 14.65 1.98 -3.88
C LYS A 64 15.07 0.78 -3.04
N LEU A 65 14.20 0.29 -2.16
CA LEU A 65 14.49 -0.81 -1.24
C LEU A 65 13.69 -2.06 -1.56
N CYS A 66 12.35 -2.00 -1.48
CA CYS A 66 11.52 -3.18 -1.70
C CYS A 66 10.03 -2.87 -1.93
N PHE A 67 9.35 -3.87 -2.48
CA PHE A 67 7.90 -3.98 -2.41
C PHE A 67 7.49 -4.81 -1.18
N CYS A 68 6.43 -4.37 -0.52
CA CYS A 68 5.80 -5.07 0.61
C CYS A 68 4.36 -5.40 0.22
N VAL A 69 3.92 -6.65 0.41
CA VAL A 69 2.56 -7.09 0.06
C VAL A 69 1.82 -7.52 1.31
N THR A 70 0.58 -7.06 1.49
CA THR A 70 -0.29 -7.44 2.61
C THR A 70 -1.73 -7.62 2.16
N SER A 71 -2.44 -8.59 2.74
CA SER A 71 -3.88 -8.77 2.51
C SER A 71 -4.73 -7.69 3.20
N GLY A 72 -4.16 -6.92 4.12
CA GLY A 72 -4.93 -6.06 5.03
C GLY A 72 -5.39 -6.82 6.28
N SER A 73 -6.40 -6.29 6.96
CA SER A 73 -6.97 -6.80 8.21
C SER A 73 -7.87 -8.02 7.99
N ILE A 74 -8.41 -8.15 6.78
CA ILE A 74 -9.41 -9.14 6.40
C ILE A 74 -8.75 -10.19 5.50
N ASP A 75 -9.12 -11.46 5.71
CA ASP A 75 -8.70 -12.56 4.85
C ASP A 75 -9.32 -12.44 3.44
N ASN A 76 -8.57 -12.85 2.41
CA ASN A 76 -8.99 -12.69 1.02
C ASN A 76 -10.24 -13.48 0.65
N MET A 77 -10.46 -14.66 1.26
CA MET A 77 -11.66 -15.46 1.02
C MET A 77 -12.85 -14.71 1.56
N LEU A 78 -12.77 -14.17 2.78
CA LEU A 78 -13.86 -13.42 3.39
C LEU A 78 -14.21 -12.14 2.61
N ASN A 79 -13.20 -11.42 2.11
CA ASN A 79 -13.38 -10.21 1.30
C ASN A 79 -14.06 -10.51 -0.05
N ASN A 80 -13.87 -11.72 -0.61
CA ASN A 80 -14.53 -12.11 -1.87
C ASN A 80 -16.01 -12.53 -1.68
N TYR A 81 -16.40 -12.91 -0.47
CA TYR A 81 -17.79 -13.32 -0.17
C TYR A 81 -18.68 -12.18 0.35
N THR A 82 -18.09 -11.04 0.73
CA THR A 82 -18.82 -9.92 1.31
C THR A 82 -18.46 -8.63 0.54
N PRO A 83 -19.23 -8.29 -0.52
CA PRO A 83 -18.97 -7.10 -1.33
C PRO A 83 -19.29 -5.79 -0.60
#